data_AF-A0A813FCT4-F1
#
_entry.id   AF-A0A813FCT4-F1
#
_cell.length_a   1.000
_cell.length_b   1.000
_cell.length_c   1.000
_cell.angle_alpha   90.00
_cell.angle_beta   90.00
_cell.angle_gamma   90.00
#
_symmetry.space_group_name_H-M   'P 1'
#
loop_
_entity.id
_entity.type
_entity.pdbx_description
1 polymer ?
#
loop_
_entity_poly.entity_id
_entity_poly.type
_entity_poly.pdbx_seq_one_letter_code
_entity_poly.pdbx_strand_id
1 'polypeptide(L)'
;LSIKKDWFEQISRVGKGTQESKLAIARAKAAIHKVRDSAKKELFDKAKVRLLELLESSPGPAAVADAEKLVVDLEAKAEPFTRFKKGPESEMMPLADQVDSSAEAAKASVASAKELLRPVEEDVFDEMIKADVQAFLSGETRRSEVRLGQLGRRIDRCTNLSSQYRSGLDKYRIVALIEELKPLILQKVKDSSGVDVEEVAAAIKEAEKQVELSKKVATLSMEEAIELSDKMEQAIEAAKASMAGARQQLCPIDESLDPVVQKALKAFVAAEVKGSEQKLGLQEMKLRRVVNLNTTFRADIAKKKAAKVDQVRTAALKIIRLFREGRSLEDLFGLFEPGDGDLIDESKFLTFFEKSDTMLKAIGVEPPTEEKPSAEELAALFASSCPEGSSSLTKDSFISLVAAYLQVVKKTNLTEGVSVMKSAVVRDLVVGELLEVIDGPTFEEQIKVNRLKVKAKSDGAIGWATMAGNAGTVFLKEHKH
;
A
#
# COMPACT_ATOMS: atom_id res chain seq x y z
N LEU A 1 33.11 20.45 79.30
CA LEU A 1 31.70 20.84 79.52
C LEU A 1 31.39 22.24 78.98
N SER A 2 32.21 23.26 79.23
CA SER A 2 31.98 24.66 78.76
C SER A 2 31.87 24.80 77.23
N ILE A 3 32.83 24.24 76.47
CA ILE A 3 32.86 24.34 75.00
C ILE A 3 31.60 23.73 74.34
N LYS A 4 31.08 22.63 74.90
CA LYS A 4 29.86 21.97 74.39
C LYS A 4 28.63 22.85 74.59
N LYS A 5 28.53 23.55 75.73
CA LYS A 5 27.42 24.47 76.06
C LYS A 5 27.45 25.70 75.16
N ASP A 6 28.62 26.31 74.98
CA ASP A 6 28.83 27.43 74.05
C ASP A 6 28.48 27.04 72.61
N TRP A 7 28.90 25.86 72.15
CA TRP A 7 28.59 25.38 70.80
C TRP A 7 27.09 25.15 70.59
N PHE A 8 26.38 24.56 71.56
CA PHE A 8 24.92 24.42 71.51
C PHE A 8 24.19 25.77 71.51
N GLU A 9 24.71 26.76 72.25
CA GLU A 9 24.16 28.11 72.29
C GLU A 9 24.35 28.84 70.95
N GLN A 10 25.52 28.70 70.33
CA GLN A 10 25.77 29.19 68.97
C GLN A 10 24.88 28.51 67.93
N ILE A 11 24.68 27.18 68.00
CA ILE A 11 23.75 26.47 67.11
C ILE A 11 22.33 26.93 67.31
N SER A 12 21.88 27.11 68.56
CA SER A 12 20.54 27.61 68.86
C SER A 12 20.35 29.03 68.30
N ARG A 13 21.37 29.88 68.41
CA ARG A 13 21.38 31.24 67.86
C ARG A 13 21.31 31.24 66.32
N VAL A 14 22.11 30.39 65.67
CA VAL A 14 22.06 30.20 64.20
C VAL A 14 20.71 29.63 63.76
N GLY A 15 20.16 28.67 64.51
CA GLY A 15 18.83 28.09 64.26
C GLY A 15 17.70 29.11 64.37
N LYS A 16 17.71 29.95 65.42
CA LYS A 16 16.76 31.06 65.57
C LYS A 16 16.91 32.10 64.46
N GLY A 17 18.13 32.53 64.14
CA GLY A 17 18.38 33.46 63.04
C GLY A 17 17.93 32.91 61.68
N THR A 18 18.10 31.59 61.45
CA THR A 18 17.60 30.93 60.24
C THR A 18 16.08 30.90 60.18
N GLN A 19 15.39 30.64 61.30
CA GLN A 19 13.93 30.67 61.38
C GLN A 19 13.37 32.08 61.18
N GLU A 20 13.97 33.09 61.81
CA GLU A 20 13.61 34.50 61.63
C GLU A 20 13.83 34.96 60.19
N SER A 21 14.95 34.57 59.57
CA SER A 21 15.21 34.83 58.14
C SER A 21 14.17 34.18 57.24
N LYS A 22 13.81 32.91 57.47
CA LYS A 22 12.75 32.22 56.72
C LYS A 22 11.40 32.92 56.88
N LEU A 23 11.05 33.34 58.08
CA LEU A 23 9.82 34.08 58.36
C LEU A 23 9.79 35.45 57.67
N ALA A 24 10.93 36.16 57.67
CA ALA A 24 11.08 37.43 56.96
C ALA A 24 10.94 37.26 55.44
N ILE A 25 11.55 36.22 54.86
CA ILE A 25 11.40 35.88 53.43
C ILE A 25 9.94 35.52 53.11
N ALA A 26 9.26 34.75 53.96
CA ALA A 26 7.86 34.40 53.76
C ALA A 26 6.95 35.65 53.79
N ARG A 27 7.19 36.57 54.74
CA ARG A 27 6.46 37.85 54.81
C ARG A 27 6.73 38.73 53.60
N ALA A 28 7.98 38.80 53.12
CA ALA A 28 8.33 39.54 51.91
C ALA A 28 7.65 38.96 50.67
N LYS A 29 7.64 37.62 50.51
CA LYS A 29 6.91 36.95 49.42
C LYS A 29 5.41 37.23 49.47
N ALA A 30 4.80 37.17 50.65
CA ALA A 30 3.38 37.46 50.81
C ALA A 30 3.05 38.94 50.47
N ALA A 31 3.91 39.88 50.87
CA ALA A 31 3.77 41.28 50.50
C ALA A 31 3.91 41.50 48.98
N ILE A 32 4.90 40.86 48.35
CA ILE A 32 5.08 40.91 46.88
C ILE A 32 3.85 40.34 46.16
N HIS A 33 3.33 39.19 46.61
CA HIS A 33 2.10 38.62 46.04
C HIS A 33 0.91 39.57 46.17
N LYS A 34 0.73 40.17 47.35
CA LYS A 34 -0.37 41.14 47.57
C LYS A 34 -0.27 42.34 46.64
N VAL A 35 0.94 42.89 46.46
CA VAL A 35 1.18 44.02 45.53
C VAL A 35 0.94 43.58 44.08
N ARG A 36 1.40 42.37 43.71
CA ARG A 36 1.17 41.79 42.38
C ARG A 36 -0.31 41.60 42.09
N ASP A 37 -1.09 41.10 43.05
CA ASP A 37 -2.53 40.88 42.92
C ASP A 37 -3.29 42.21 42.81
N SER A 38 -2.91 43.23 43.59
CA SER A 38 -3.49 44.57 43.46
C SER A 38 -3.18 45.19 42.09
N ALA A 39 -1.94 45.08 41.62
CA ALA A 39 -1.55 45.58 40.30
C ALA A 39 -2.29 44.85 39.18
N LYS A 40 -2.41 43.52 39.28
CA LYS A 40 -3.20 42.69 38.36
C LYS A 40 -4.66 43.13 38.32
N LYS A 41 -5.28 43.39 39.47
CA LYS A 41 -6.67 43.84 39.56
C LYS A 41 -6.87 45.21 38.90
N GLU A 42 -6.00 46.18 39.19
CA GLU A 42 -6.08 47.52 38.57
C GLU A 42 -5.90 47.48 37.05
N LEU A 43 -4.95 46.68 36.55
CA LEU A 43 -4.75 46.47 35.12
C LEU A 43 -5.98 45.82 34.47
N PHE A 44 -6.56 44.81 35.12
CA PHE A 44 -7.74 44.14 34.60
C PHE A 44 -8.97 45.06 34.58
N ASP A 45 -9.19 45.87 35.62
CA ASP A 45 -10.33 46.79 35.67
C ASP A 45 -10.20 47.90 34.61
N LYS A 46 -8.98 48.40 34.35
CA LYS A 46 -8.72 49.31 33.20
C LYS A 46 -8.96 48.64 31.86
N ALA A 47 -8.54 47.38 31.70
CA ALA A 47 -8.78 46.61 30.49
C ALA A 47 -10.27 46.39 30.23
N LYS A 48 -11.09 46.10 31.25
CA LYS A 48 -12.54 45.93 31.10
C LYS A 48 -13.23 47.15 30.50
N VAL A 49 -12.92 48.35 31.00
CA VAL A 49 -13.54 49.59 30.50
C VAL A 49 -13.24 49.76 29.01
N ARG A 50 -11.97 49.61 28.62
CA ARG A 50 -11.55 49.68 27.22
C ARG A 50 -12.21 48.62 26.35
N LEU A 51 -12.34 47.39 26.86
CA LEU A 51 -12.96 46.29 26.13
C LEU A 51 -14.47 46.49 25.93
N LEU A 52 -15.17 47.05 26.92
CA LEU A 52 -16.58 47.39 26.80
C LEU A 52 -16.81 48.48 25.75
N GLU A 53 -15.99 49.54 25.72
CA GLU A 53 -16.05 50.57 24.67
C GLU A 53 -15.80 50.00 23.26
N LEU A 54 -14.84 49.07 23.14
CA LEU A 54 -14.56 48.38 21.88
C LEU A 54 -15.68 47.43 21.45
N LEU A 55 -16.33 46.75 22.39
CA LEU A 55 -17.48 45.89 22.11
C LEU A 55 -18.73 46.69 21.72
N GLU A 56 -18.97 47.84 22.37
CA GLU A 56 -20.09 48.73 22.03
C GLU A 56 -19.92 49.39 20.66
N SER A 57 -18.69 49.72 20.28
CA SER A 57 -18.36 50.26 18.96
C SER A 57 -18.20 49.18 17.86
N SER A 58 -18.21 47.90 18.23
CA SER A 58 -18.05 46.80 17.27
C SER A 58 -19.32 46.59 16.43
N PRO A 59 -19.19 46.32 15.12
CA PRO A 59 -20.32 45.97 14.26
C PRO A 59 -20.92 44.57 14.59
N GLY A 60 -20.33 43.80 15.51
CA GLY A 60 -20.74 42.43 15.84
C GLY A 60 -22.23 42.25 16.17
N PRO A 61 -22.83 43.01 17.12
CA PRO A 61 -24.24 42.90 17.44
C PRO A 61 -25.18 43.22 16.27
N ALA A 62 -24.83 44.21 15.44
CA ALA A 62 -25.57 44.54 14.23
C ALA A 62 -25.50 43.41 13.19
N ALA A 63 -24.31 42.82 13.01
CA ALA A 63 -24.12 41.67 12.13
C ALA A 63 -24.94 40.44 12.56
N VAL A 64 -25.10 40.20 13.87
CA VAL A 64 -25.99 39.14 14.38
C VAL A 64 -27.46 39.41 14.01
N ALA A 65 -27.91 40.66 14.11
CA ALA A 65 -29.27 41.04 13.73
C ALA A 65 -29.52 40.91 12.22
N ASP A 66 -28.54 41.26 11.40
CA ASP A 66 -28.64 41.10 9.94
C ASP A 66 -28.61 39.63 9.51
N ALA A 67 -27.78 38.81 10.17
CA ALA A 67 -27.82 37.36 10.00
C ALA A 67 -29.20 36.79 10.39
N GLU A 68 -29.82 37.30 11.44
CA GLU A 68 -31.16 36.87 11.86
C GLU A 68 -32.23 37.20 10.80
N LYS A 69 -32.20 38.39 10.20
CA LYS A 69 -33.14 38.76 9.12
C LYS A 69 -33.02 37.81 7.93
N LEU A 70 -31.81 37.52 7.49
CA LEU A 70 -31.57 36.58 6.37
C LEU A 70 -32.08 35.17 6.67
N VAL A 71 -31.98 34.72 7.93
CA VAL A 71 -32.54 33.42 8.35
C VAL A 71 -34.07 33.43 8.37
N VAL A 72 -34.69 34.54 8.77
CA VAL A 72 -36.16 34.69 8.71
C VAL A 72 -36.64 34.67 7.25
N ASP A 73 -35.96 35.38 6.35
CA ASP A 73 -36.29 35.38 4.93
C ASP A 73 -36.11 33.97 4.31
N LEU A 74 -35.05 33.26 4.71
CA LEU A 74 -34.85 31.86 4.33
C LEU A 74 -35.98 30.95 4.83
N GLU A 75 -36.42 31.12 6.08
CA GLU A 75 -37.54 30.35 6.64
C GLU A 75 -38.84 30.59 5.88
N ALA A 76 -39.14 31.84 5.51
CA ALA A 76 -40.30 32.18 4.69
C ALA A 76 -40.24 31.50 3.32
N LYS A 77 -39.06 31.46 2.68
CA LYS A 77 -38.86 30.75 1.39
C LYS A 77 -38.91 29.23 1.54
N ALA A 78 -38.54 28.69 2.69
CA ALA A 78 -38.59 27.26 2.98
C ALA A 78 -39.97 26.78 3.47
N GLU A 79 -40.85 27.68 3.89
CA GLU A 79 -42.20 27.38 4.38
C GLU A 79 -43.05 26.53 3.41
N PRO A 80 -43.04 26.76 2.08
CA PRO A 80 -43.75 25.91 1.12
C PRO A 80 -43.37 24.43 1.22
N PHE A 81 -42.12 24.09 1.52
CA PHE A 81 -41.66 22.70 1.65
C PHE A 81 -42.19 22.01 2.92
N THR A 82 -42.57 22.77 3.94
CA THR A 82 -43.20 22.22 5.14
C THR A 82 -44.67 21.87 4.91
N ARG A 83 -45.40 22.72 4.17
CA ARG A 83 -46.84 22.61 3.92
C ARG A 83 -47.16 21.74 2.71
N PHE A 84 -46.38 21.88 1.64
CA PHE A 84 -46.59 21.25 0.34
C PHE A 84 -45.46 20.27 0.03
N LYS A 85 -45.35 19.19 0.82
CA LYS A 85 -44.37 18.12 0.58
C LYS A 85 -44.50 17.43 -0.80
N LYS A 86 -45.56 17.73 -1.57
CA LYS A 86 -45.89 17.12 -2.87
C LYS A 86 -46.40 18.15 -3.90
N GLY A 87 -45.96 19.41 -3.82
CA GLY A 87 -46.28 20.40 -4.86
C GLY A 87 -45.71 19.98 -6.24
N PRO A 88 -46.27 20.48 -7.35
CA PRO A 88 -45.79 20.16 -8.69
C PRO A 88 -44.33 20.61 -8.90
N GLU A 89 -43.56 19.82 -9.64
CA GLU A 89 -42.12 20.04 -9.88
C GLU A 89 -41.82 21.44 -10.46
N SER A 90 -42.68 21.90 -11.38
CA SER A 90 -42.54 23.20 -12.06
C SER A 90 -42.55 24.40 -11.10
N GLU A 91 -43.22 24.28 -9.96
CA GLU A 91 -43.38 25.38 -8.99
C GLU A 91 -42.38 25.26 -7.84
N MET A 92 -42.11 24.04 -7.39
CA MET A 92 -41.30 23.80 -6.19
C MET A 92 -39.80 23.76 -6.48
N MET A 93 -39.36 23.37 -7.68
CA MET A 93 -37.92 23.30 -8.01
C MET A 93 -37.25 24.68 -8.02
N PRO A 94 -37.83 25.73 -8.66
CA PRO A 94 -37.29 27.09 -8.57
C PRO A 94 -37.25 27.63 -7.13
N LEU A 95 -38.25 27.27 -6.30
CA LEU A 95 -38.26 27.62 -4.89
C LEU A 95 -37.13 26.91 -4.12
N ALA A 96 -36.78 25.68 -4.49
CA ALA A 96 -35.70 24.94 -3.84
C ALA A 96 -34.34 25.60 -4.13
N ASP A 97 -34.14 26.05 -5.37
CA ASP A 97 -32.93 26.78 -5.77
C ASP A 97 -32.83 28.13 -5.05
N GLN A 98 -33.97 28.82 -4.87
CA GLN A 98 -34.03 30.06 -4.07
C GLN A 98 -33.73 29.83 -2.59
N VAL A 99 -34.18 28.71 -2.02
CA VAL A 99 -33.87 28.31 -0.63
C VAL A 99 -32.37 28.06 -0.49
N ASP A 100 -31.73 27.37 -1.43
CA ASP A 100 -30.30 27.09 -1.36
C ASP A 100 -29.47 28.37 -1.45
N SER A 101 -29.77 29.25 -2.42
CA SER A 101 -29.11 30.55 -2.56
C SER A 101 -29.29 31.43 -1.32
N SER A 102 -30.50 31.45 -0.73
CA SER A 102 -30.76 32.19 0.50
C SER A 102 -30.07 31.56 1.71
N ALA A 103 -29.91 30.24 1.74
CA ALA A 103 -29.19 29.52 2.79
C ALA A 103 -27.69 29.79 2.73
N GLU A 104 -27.10 29.87 1.53
CA GLU A 104 -25.70 30.27 1.35
C GLU A 104 -25.47 31.70 1.84
N ALA A 105 -26.33 32.64 1.47
CA ALA A 105 -26.26 34.02 1.96
C ALA A 105 -26.38 34.10 3.49
N ALA A 106 -27.33 33.35 4.08
CA ALA A 106 -27.49 33.29 5.54
C ALA A 106 -26.29 32.65 6.24
N LYS A 107 -25.69 31.57 5.68
CA LYS A 107 -24.47 30.94 6.21
C LYS A 107 -23.29 31.90 6.19
N ALA A 108 -23.09 32.60 5.08
CA ALA A 108 -22.03 33.60 4.95
C ALA A 108 -22.19 34.74 5.96
N SER A 109 -23.42 35.23 6.15
CA SER A 109 -23.72 36.26 7.14
C SER A 109 -23.49 35.79 8.58
N VAL A 110 -23.91 34.57 8.93
CA VAL A 110 -23.63 33.96 10.24
C VAL A 110 -22.12 33.77 10.46
N ALA A 111 -21.36 33.39 9.44
CA ALA A 111 -19.91 33.25 9.53
C ALA A 111 -19.23 34.61 9.75
N SER A 112 -19.61 35.64 8.97
CA SER A 112 -19.12 37.01 9.13
C SER A 112 -19.42 37.56 10.53
N ALA A 113 -20.65 37.35 11.04
CA ALA A 113 -21.02 37.75 12.39
C ALA A 113 -20.18 37.04 13.48
N LYS A 114 -19.82 35.76 13.28
CA LYS A 114 -18.90 35.06 14.21
C LYS A 114 -17.49 35.66 14.19
N GLU A 115 -17.01 36.04 13.02
CA GLU A 115 -15.68 36.65 12.85
C GLU A 115 -15.62 38.03 13.50
N LEU A 116 -16.65 38.86 13.31
CA LEU A 116 -16.76 40.19 13.92
C LEU A 116 -16.95 40.16 15.45
N LEU A 117 -17.45 39.05 16.00
CA LEU A 117 -17.55 38.82 17.44
C LEU A 117 -16.29 38.20 18.05
N ARG A 118 -15.28 37.86 17.23
CA ARG A 118 -14.04 37.27 17.73
C ARG A 118 -13.35 38.28 18.65
N PRO A 119 -12.87 37.84 19.84
CA PRO A 119 -12.14 38.69 20.76
C PRO A 119 -10.94 39.40 20.09
N VAL A 120 -10.71 40.65 20.46
CA VAL A 120 -9.56 41.48 20.05
C VAL A 120 -8.24 40.74 20.34
N GLU A 121 -7.25 40.88 19.43
CA GLU A 121 -5.99 40.14 19.45
C GLU A 121 -5.35 40.05 20.84
N GLU A 122 -4.99 38.82 21.19
CA GLU A 122 -4.48 38.39 22.49
C GLU A 122 -3.14 39.04 22.91
N ASP A 123 -2.43 39.65 21.96
CA ASP A 123 -1.08 40.18 22.13
C ASP A 123 -1.04 41.63 22.64
N VAL A 124 -2.21 42.27 22.79
CA VAL A 124 -2.33 43.66 23.26
C VAL A 124 -2.39 43.75 24.78
N PHE A 125 -2.67 42.65 25.48
CA PHE A 125 -2.84 42.61 26.93
C PHE A 125 -1.66 41.95 27.63
N ASP A 126 -1.33 42.47 28.82
CA ASP A 126 -0.28 41.91 29.68
C ASP A 126 -0.56 40.44 30.02
N GLU A 127 0.47 39.59 29.94
CA GLU A 127 0.38 38.15 30.23
C GLU A 127 -0.27 37.87 31.61
N MET A 128 -0.12 38.77 32.57
CA MET A 128 -0.70 38.62 33.91
C MET A 128 -2.24 38.61 33.93
N ILE A 129 -2.90 39.26 32.97
CA ILE A 129 -4.37 39.42 32.91
C ILE A 129 -5.02 38.73 31.71
N LYS A 130 -4.22 38.17 30.79
CA LYS A 130 -4.68 37.58 29.53
C LYS A 130 -5.83 36.57 29.71
N ALA A 131 -5.71 35.65 30.67
CA ALA A 131 -6.76 34.66 30.95
C ALA A 131 -8.06 35.28 31.51
N ASP A 132 -7.95 36.29 32.37
CA ASP A 132 -9.12 36.97 32.95
C ASP A 132 -9.84 37.83 31.90
N VAL A 133 -9.08 38.47 31.00
CA VAL A 133 -9.59 39.20 29.83
C VAL A 133 -10.35 38.27 28.89
N GLN A 134 -9.78 37.11 28.56
CA GLN A 134 -10.44 36.12 27.71
C GLN A 134 -11.74 35.59 28.36
N ALA A 135 -11.71 35.28 29.65
CA ALA A 135 -12.89 34.83 30.38
C ALA A 135 -13.99 35.90 30.39
N PHE A 136 -13.64 37.17 30.59
CA PHE A 136 -14.58 38.29 30.53
C PHE A 136 -15.21 38.45 29.13
N LEU A 137 -14.39 38.48 28.08
CA LEU A 137 -14.86 38.60 26.70
C LEU A 137 -15.77 37.44 26.29
N SER A 138 -15.38 36.21 26.64
CA SER A 138 -16.21 35.03 26.37
C SER A 138 -17.55 35.07 27.11
N GLY A 139 -17.64 35.73 28.27
CA GLY A 139 -18.88 35.94 29.00
C GLY A 139 -19.81 36.90 28.28
N GLU A 140 -19.26 37.98 27.74
CA GLU A 140 -20.01 39.05 27.07
C GLU A 140 -20.51 38.62 25.68
N THR A 141 -19.69 37.90 24.91
CA THR A 141 -20.05 37.40 23.57
C THR A 141 -20.93 36.15 23.61
N ARG A 142 -20.98 35.43 24.75
CA ARG A 142 -21.67 34.13 24.89
C ARG A 142 -23.10 34.12 24.35
N ARG A 143 -23.87 35.17 24.64
CA ARG A 143 -25.27 35.24 24.24
C ARG A 143 -25.41 35.30 22.71
N SER A 144 -24.57 36.11 22.07
CA SER A 144 -24.52 36.27 20.61
C SER A 144 -24.01 35.00 19.94
N GLU A 145 -23.00 34.34 20.51
CA GLU A 145 -22.50 33.04 20.03
C GLU A 145 -23.57 31.95 20.07
N VAL A 146 -24.30 31.84 21.20
CA VAL A 146 -25.42 30.90 21.32
C VAL A 146 -26.50 31.21 20.28
N ARG A 147 -26.80 32.50 20.04
CA ARG A 147 -27.77 32.91 19.02
C ARG A 147 -27.33 32.50 17.62
N LEU A 148 -26.08 32.77 17.23
CA LEU A 148 -25.52 32.35 15.94
C LEU A 148 -25.52 30.83 15.78
N GLY A 149 -25.29 30.08 16.86
CA GLY A 149 -25.46 28.62 16.87
C GLY A 149 -26.90 28.17 16.61
N GLN A 150 -27.89 28.86 17.18
CA GLN A 150 -29.32 28.59 16.90
C GLN A 150 -29.69 28.92 15.46
N LEU A 151 -29.18 30.04 14.92
CA LEU A 151 -29.36 30.44 13.52
C LEU A 151 -28.79 29.38 12.57
N GLY A 152 -27.59 28.86 12.83
CA GLY A 152 -27.02 27.75 12.07
C GLY A 152 -27.95 26.53 12.00
N ARG A 153 -28.48 26.09 13.15
CA ARG A 153 -29.45 24.98 13.20
C ARG A 153 -30.76 25.27 12.46
N ARG A 154 -31.19 26.53 12.38
CA ARG A 154 -32.38 26.95 11.61
C ARG A 154 -32.12 26.82 10.12
N ILE A 155 -30.98 27.32 9.66
CA ILE A 155 -30.54 27.19 8.26
C ILE A 155 -30.49 25.71 7.85
N ASP A 156 -29.88 24.85 8.67
CA ASP A 156 -29.77 23.42 8.37
C ASP A 156 -31.16 22.76 8.22
N ARG A 157 -32.15 23.17 9.03
CA ARG A 157 -33.52 22.67 8.88
C ARG A 157 -34.14 23.10 7.55
N CYS A 158 -33.96 24.36 7.15
CA CYS A 158 -34.46 24.86 5.86
C CYS A 158 -33.84 24.12 4.67
N THR A 159 -32.52 23.92 4.66
CA THR A 159 -31.83 23.17 3.60
C THR A 159 -32.22 21.68 3.58
N ASN A 160 -32.51 21.09 4.75
CA ASN A 160 -32.99 19.71 4.81
C ASN A 160 -34.38 19.56 4.18
N LEU A 161 -35.24 20.59 4.26
CA LEU A 161 -36.58 20.54 3.65
C LEU A 161 -36.52 20.55 2.12
N SER A 162 -35.71 21.43 1.51
CA SER A 162 -35.50 21.45 0.05
C SER A 162 -34.86 20.15 -0.43
N SER A 163 -33.86 19.64 0.30
CA SER A 163 -33.20 18.36 0.01
C SER A 163 -34.16 17.16 0.07
N GLN A 164 -35.02 17.09 1.09
CA GLN A 164 -36.02 16.02 1.21
C GLN A 164 -37.01 16.03 0.04
N TYR A 165 -37.42 17.20 -0.43
CA TYR A 165 -38.30 17.32 -1.59
C TYR A 165 -37.63 16.80 -2.87
N ARG A 166 -36.39 17.23 -3.16
CA ARG A 166 -35.63 16.76 -4.33
C ARG A 166 -35.42 15.25 -4.31
N SER A 167 -35.01 14.69 -3.18
CA SER A 167 -34.88 13.24 -3.01
C SER A 167 -36.22 12.51 -3.19
N GLY A 168 -37.34 13.13 -2.82
CA GLY A 168 -38.68 12.61 -3.08
C GLY A 168 -39.03 12.59 -4.57
N LEU A 169 -38.70 13.66 -5.30
CA LEU A 169 -38.89 13.75 -6.74
C LEU A 169 -38.04 12.71 -7.49
N ASP A 170 -36.76 12.56 -7.15
CA ASP A 170 -35.89 11.58 -7.80
C ASP A 170 -36.42 10.16 -7.64
N LYS A 171 -36.94 9.82 -6.45
CA LYS A 171 -37.63 8.54 -6.22
C LYS A 171 -38.85 8.38 -7.11
N TYR A 172 -39.66 9.43 -7.26
CA TYR A 172 -40.83 9.41 -8.14
C TYR A 172 -40.42 9.24 -9.62
N ARG A 173 -39.41 9.97 -10.09
CA ARG A 173 -38.85 9.86 -11.45
C ARG A 173 -38.32 8.45 -11.72
N ILE A 174 -37.59 7.88 -10.77
CA ILE A 174 -37.08 6.49 -10.86
C ILE A 174 -38.25 5.50 -10.97
N VAL A 175 -39.28 5.63 -10.13
CA VAL A 175 -40.45 4.74 -10.17
C VAL A 175 -41.22 4.87 -11.49
N ALA A 176 -41.46 6.09 -11.96
CA ALA A 176 -42.13 6.34 -13.24
C ALA A 176 -41.33 5.77 -14.41
N LEU A 177 -40.01 5.97 -14.44
CA LEU A 177 -39.12 5.39 -15.45
C LEU A 177 -39.13 3.86 -15.42
N ILE A 178 -39.15 3.25 -14.22
CA ILE A 178 -39.29 1.79 -14.09
C ILE A 178 -40.62 1.31 -14.68
N GLU A 179 -41.73 2.00 -14.42
CA GLU A 179 -43.05 1.64 -14.95
C GLU A 179 -43.11 1.75 -16.47
N GLU A 180 -42.47 2.75 -17.06
CA GLU A 180 -42.37 2.94 -18.50
C GLU A 180 -41.48 1.88 -19.17
N LEU A 181 -40.34 1.52 -18.56
CA LEU A 181 -39.38 0.58 -19.13
C LEU A 181 -39.79 -0.89 -18.98
N LYS A 182 -40.61 -1.23 -17.97
CA LYS A 182 -41.12 -2.60 -17.74
C LYS A 182 -41.75 -3.28 -18.97
N PRO A 183 -42.72 -2.69 -19.69
CA PRO A 183 -43.31 -3.32 -20.87
C PRO A 183 -42.29 -3.46 -22.01
N LEU A 184 -41.44 -2.45 -22.22
CA LEU A 184 -40.43 -2.46 -23.29
C LEU A 184 -39.40 -3.57 -23.08
N ILE A 185 -38.91 -3.75 -21.85
CA ILE A 185 -37.95 -4.80 -21.55
C ILE A 185 -38.60 -6.19 -21.61
N LEU A 186 -39.85 -6.33 -21.16
CA LEU A 186 -40.57 -7.60 -21.23
C LEU A 186 -40.74 -8.06 -22.69
N GLN A 187 -41.06 -7.14 -23.59
CA GLN A 187 -41.16 -7.44 -25.02
C GLN A 187 -39.81 -7.87 -25.59
N LYS A 188 -38.74 -7.10 -25.33
CA LYS A 188 -37.38 -7.46 -25.77
C LYS A 188 -36.93 -8.83 -25.25
N VAL A 189 -37.22 -9.14 -23.98
CA VAL A 189 -36.88 -10.44 -23.38
C VAL A 189 -37.64 -11.57 -24.07
N LYS A 190 -38.92 -11.39 -24.37
CA LYS A 190 -39.72 -12.39 -25.11
C LYS A 190 -39.20 -12.60 -26.53
N ASP A 191 -38.81 -11.53 -27.21
CA ASP A 191 -38.21 -11.61 -28.55
C ASP A 191 -36.83 -12.32 -28.50
N SER A 192 -36.10 -12.18 -27.40
CA SER A 192 -34.83 -12.88 -27.13
C SER A 192 -34.97 -14.28 -26.52
N SER A 193 -36.18 -14.81 -26.33
CA SER A 193 -36.41 -16.08 -25.61
C SER A 193 -35.73 -17.31 -26.24
N GLY A 194 -35.19 -17.17 -27.45
CA GLY A 194 -34.32 -18.11 -28.13
C GLY A 194 -32.84 -17.69 -28.15
N VAL A 195 -32.28 -17.12 -27.08
CA VAL A 195 -30.81 -16.92 -27.00
C VAL A 195 -30.12 -18.26 -27.30
N ASP A 196 -29.18 -18.23 -28.24
CA ASP A 196 -28.41 -19.37 -28.73
C ASP A 196 -27.44 -19.87 -27.63
N VAL A 197 -28.00 -20.45 -26.57
CA VAL A 197 -27.28 -21.23 -25.57
C VAL A 197 -26.47 -22.35 -26.24
N GLU A 198 -26.89 -22.77 -27.44
CA GLU A 198 -26.16 -23.73 -28.27
C GLU A 198 -24.84 -23.17 -28.82
N GLU A 199 -24.80 -21.91 -29.24
CA GLU A 199 -23.57 -21.25 -29.69
C GLU A 199 -22.57 -21.13 -28.53
N VAL A 200 -23.05 -20.69 -27.37
CA VAL A 200 -22.27 -20.65 -26.13
C VAL A 200 -21.73 -22.03 -25.76
N ALA A 201 -22.58 -23.05 -25.82
CA ALA A 201 -22.19 -24.42 -25.53
C ALA A 201 -21.15 -24.95 -26.54
N ALA A 202 -21.26 -24.60 -27.82
CA ALA A 202 -20.31 -24.97 -28.86
C ALA A 202 -18.94 -24.31 -28.64
N ALA A 203 -18.91 -23.01 -28.31
CA ALA A 203 -17.68 -22.28 -28.01
C ALA A 203 -16.96 -22.88 -26.79
N ILE A 204 -17.70 -23.21 -25.73
CA ILE A 204 -17.13 -23.85 -24.53
C ILE A 204 -16.64 -25.26 -24.84
N LYS A 205 -17.35 -26.03 -25.67
CA LYS A 205 -16.93 -27.37 -26.07
C LYS A 205 -15.62 -27.35 -26.86
N GLU A 206 -15.40 -26.34 -27.70
CA GLU A 206 -14.11 -26.16 -28.38
C GLU A 206 -12.99 -25.85 -27.37
N ALA A 207 -13.25 -24.98 -26.38
CA ALA A 207 -12.29 -24.71 -25.31
C ALA A 207 -12.00 -25.96 -24.45
N GLU A 208 -13.02 -26.77 -24.13
CA GLU A 208 -12.85 -28.07 -23.45
C GLU A 208 -11.96 -29.01 -24.26
N LYS A 209 -12.16 -29.10 -25.58
CA LYS A 209 -11.35 -29.94 -26.48
C LYS A 209 -9.88 -29.51 -26.49
N GLN A 210 -9.60 -28.21 -26.50
CA GLN A 210 -8.22 -27.72 -26.38
C GLN A 210 -7.62 -28.14 -25.04
N VAL A 211 -8.36 -27.98 -23.94
CA VAL A 211 -7.91 -28.40 -22.61
C VAL A 211 -7.68 -29.91 -22.50
N GLU A 212 -8.41 -30.76 -23.20
CA GLU A 212 -8.13 -32.20 -23.18
C GLU A 212 -6.75 -32.55 -23.75
N LEU A 213 -6.25 -31.76 -24.70
CA LEU A 213 -4.91 -31.94 -25.27
C LEU A 213 -3.82 -31.64 -24.23
N SER A 214 -4.06 -30.77 -23.23
CA SER A 214 -3.08 -30.54 -22.18
C SER A 214 -2.86 -31.76 -21.31
N LYS A 215 -3.76 -32.75 -21.21
CA LYS A 215 -3.49 -33.95 -20.40
C LYS A 215 -2.23 -34.72 -20.83
N LYS A 216 -1.72 -34.45 -22.03
CA LYS A 216 -0.46 -34.98 -22.57
C LYS A 216 0.76 -34.09 -22.27
N VAL A 217 0.71 -33.18 -21.28
CA VAL A 217 1.82 -32.25 -20.94
C VAL A 217 3.17 -32.95 -20.88
N ALA A 218 3.23 -34.16 -20.31
CA ALA A 218 4.49 -34.89 -20.12
C ALA A 218 5.25 -35.17 -21.42
N THR A 219 4.56 -35.26 -22.55
CA THR A 219 5.14 -35.63 -23.85
C THR A 219 5.32 -34.45 -24.81
N LEU A 220 4.74 -33.28 -24.51
CA LEU A 220 4.81 -32.11 -25.38
C LEU A 220 6.15 -31.39 -25.23
N SER A 221 6.68 -30.91 -26.36
CA SER A 221 7.81 -29.98 -26.39
C SER A 221 7.43 -28.65 -25.70
N MET A 222 8.43 -27.82 -25.37
CA MET A 222 8.15 -26.54 -24.71
C MET A 222 7.40 -25.57 -25.64
N GLU A 223 7.76 -25.54 -26.92
CA GLU A 223 7.10 -24.75 -27.96
C GLU A 223 5.67 -25.23 -28.19
N GLU A 224 5.47 -26.54 -28.35
CA GLU A 224 4.14 -27.14 -28.53
C GLU A 224 3.23 -26.85 -27.33
N ALA A 225 3.78 -26.84 -26.11
CA ALA A 225 3.02 -26.53 -24.91
C ALA A 225 2.62 -25.05 -24.84
N ILE A 226 3.50 -24.13 -25.26
CA ILE A 226 3.19 -22.70 -25.34
C ILE A 226 2.10 -22.44 -26.39
N GLU A 227 2.28 -22.96 -27.61
CA GLU A 227 1.28 -22.81 -28.68
C GLU A 227 -0.08 -23.38 -28.28
N LEU A 228 -0.09 -24.50 -27.56
CA LEU A 228 -1.32 -25.10 -27.07
C LEU A 228 -1.99 -24.21 -26.01
N SER A 229 -1.22 -23.59 -25.11
CA SER A 229 -1.77 -22.65 -24.11
C SER A 229 -2.38 -21.40 -24.77
N ASP A 230 -1.77 -20.91 -25.85
CA ASP A 230 -2.29 -19.76 -26.60
C ASP A 230 -3.59 -20.12 -27.32
N LYS A 231 -3.67 -21.31 -27.92
CA LYS A 231 -4.91 -21.84 -28.53
C LYS A 231 -6.02 -22.02 -27.48
N MET A 232 -5.69 -22.51 -26.28
CA MET A 232 -6.65 -22.60 -25.17
C MET A 232 -7.16 -21.22 -24.77
N GLU A 233 -6.28 -20.22 -24.66
CA GLU A 233 -6.67 -18.87 -24.28
C GLU A 233 -7.58 -18.21 -25.33
N GLN A 234 -7.25 -18.35 -26.62
CA GLN A 234 -8.11 -17.85 -27.70
C GLN A 234 -9.51 -18.48 -27.64
N ALA A 235 -9.59 -19.79 -27.42
CA ALA A 235 -10.87 -20.48 -27.28
C ALA A 235 -11.64 -20.06 -26.01
N ILE A 236 -10.93 -19.82 -24.89
CA ILE A 236 -11.51 -19.32 -23.64
C ILE A 236 -12.08 -17.90 -23.84
N GLU A 237 -11.33 -17.00 -24.48
CA GLU A 237 -11.79 -15.63 -24.73
C GLU A 237 -12.99 -15.58 -25.69
N ALA A 238 -12.99 -16.42 -26.73
CA ALA A 238 -14.15 -16.59 -27.60
C ALA A 238 -15.39 -17.09 -26.82
N ALA A 239 -15.21 -18.07 -25.94
CA ALA A 239 -16.28 -18.58 -25.09
C ALA A 239 -16.78 -17.53 -24.06
N LYS A 240 -15.89 -16.73 -23.48
CA LYS A 240 -16.26 -15.60 -22.60
C LYS A 240 -17.06 -14.53 -23.36
N ALA A 241 -16.63 -14.16 -24.57
CA ALA A 241 -17.33 -13.20 -25.41
C ALA A 241 -18.73 -13.69 -25.80
N SER A 242 -18.86 -14.97 -26.19
CA SER A 242 -20.14 -15.60 -26.49
C SER A 242 -21.07 -15.63 -25.26
N MET A 243 -20.55 -16.02 -24.08
CA MET A 243 -21.28 -15.96 -22.80
C MET A 243 -21.77 -14.54 -22.46
N ALA A 244 -20.93 -13.52 -22.65
CA ALA A 244 -21.27 -12.13 -22.39
C ALA A 244 -22.35 -11.61 -23.35
N GLY A 245 -22.19 -11.88 -24.65
CA GLY A 245 -23.19 -11.56 -25.67
C GLY A 245 -24.55 -12.20 -25.37
N ALA A 246 -24.56 -13.49 -25.03
CA ALA A 246 -25.78 -14.22 -24.65
C ALA A 246 -26.48 -13.61 -23.41
N ARG A 247 -25.72 -13.16 -22.40
CA ARG A 247 -26.28 -12.48 -21.22
C ARG A 247 -26.85 -11.11 -21.55
N GLN A 248 -26.17 -10.35 -22.40
CA GLN A 248 -26.65 -9.04 -22.85
C GLN A 248 -27.91 -9.16 -23.70
N GLN A 249 -28.02 -10.19 -24.54
CA GLN A 249 -29.22 -10.49 -25.30
C GLN A 249 -30.39 -10.94 -24.41
N LEU A 250 -30.13 -11.77 -23.40
CA LEU A 250 -31.17 -12.20 -22.44
C LEU A 250 -31.71 -11.04 -21.60
N CYS A 251 -30.86 -10.05 -21.28
CA CYS A 251 -31.24 -8.92 -20.45
C CYS A 251 -30.63 -7.63 -21.00
N PRO A 252 -31.23 -7.05 -22.06
CA PRO A 252 -30.72 -5.85 -22.73
C PRO A 252 -31.09 -4.60 -21.91
N ILE A 253 -30.47 -4.49 -20.74
CA ILE A 253 -30.56 -3.32 -19.87
C ILE A 253 -29.40 -2.40 -20.21
N ASP A 254 -29.72 -1.15 -20.47
CA ASP A 254 -28.74 -0.10 -20.69
C ASP A 254 -27.92 0.15 -19.42
N GLU A 255 -26.59 0.07 -19.53
CA GLU A 255 -25.64 0.25 -18.43
C GLU A 255 -25.61 1.70 -17.92
N SER A 256 -26.08 2.66 -18.71
CA SER A 256 -26.15 4.09 -18.32
C SER A 256 -27.31 4.40 -17.36
N LEU A 257 -28.26 3.48 -17.18
CA LEU A 257 -29.38 3.67 -16.26
C LEU A 257 -28.95 3.65 -14.80
N ASP A 258 -29.69 4.34 -13.94
CA ASP A 258 -29.44 4.33 -12.50
C ASP A 258 -29.45 2.89 -11.94
N PRO A 259 -28.51 2.51 -11.03
CA PRO A 259 -28.42 1.17 -10.48
C PRO A 259 -29.71 0.65 -9.83
N VAL A 260 -30.53 1.53 -9.25
CA VAL A 260 -31.83 1.18 -8.67
C VAL A 260 -32.81 0.76 -9.77
N VAL A 261 -32.82 1.48 -10.89
CA VAL A 261 -33.64 1.15 -12.08
C VAL A 261 -33.19 -0.18 -12.67
N GLN A 262 -31.87 -0.36 -12.87
CA GLN A 262 -31.33 -1.62 -13.40
C GLN A 262 -31.72 -2.81 -12.52
N LYS A 263 -31.58 -2.69 -11.20
CA LYS A 263 -31.94 -3.74 -10.25
C LYS A 263 -33.43 -4.07 -10.30
N ALA A 264 -34.30 -3.06 -10.37
CA ALA A 264 -35.73 -3.24 -10.45
C ALA A 264 -36.16 -3.94 -11.76
N LEU A 265 -35.57 -3.55 -12.89
CA LEU A 265 -35.84 -4.17 -14.20
C LEU A 265 -35.34 -5.62 -14.24
N LYS A 266 -34.14 -5.92 -13.73
CA LYS A 266 -33.61 -7.30 -13.60
C LYS A 266 -34.55 -8.17 -12.77
N ALA A 267 -35.01 -7.67 -11.62
CA ALA A 267 -35.94 -8.39 -10.75
C ALA A 267 -37.30 -8.66 -11.43
N PHE A 268 -37.78 -7.73 -12.26
CA PHE A 268 -39.04 -7.87 -12.98
C PHE A 268 -38.98 -8.97 -14.06
N VAL A 269 -37.90 -9.04 -14.83
CA VAL A 269 -37.74 -10.05 -15.90
C VAL A 269 -37.17 -11.38 -15.42
N ALA A 270 -36.74 -11.47 -14.15
CA ALA A 270 -36.05 -12.63 -13.58
C ALA A 270 -36.80 -13.95 -13.80
N ALA A 271 -38.14 -13.96 -13.68
CA ALA A 271 -38.93 -15.17 -13.87
C ALA A 271 -38.91 -15.68 -15.33
N GLU A 272 -38.89 -14.76 -16.30
CA GLU A 272 -38.89 -15.07 -17.74
C GLU A 272 -37.50 -15.56 -18.19
N VAL A 273 -36.42 -14.94 -17.69
CA VAL A 273 -35.05 -15.32 -18.07
C VAL A 273 -34.49 -16.50 -17.28
N LYS A 274 -35.13 -16.90 -16.16
CA LYS A 274 -34.62 -17.91 -15.22
C LYS A 274 -34.17 -19.21 -15.89
N GLY A 275 -34.97 -19.73 -16.82
CA GLY A 275 -34.65 -20.99 -17.50
C GLY A 275 -33.38 -20.90 -18.34
N SER A 276 -33.23 -19.82 -19.11
CA SER A 276 -32.05 -19.56 -19.95
C SER A 276 -30.84 -19.20 -19.10
N GLU A 277 -31.02 -18.42 -18.02
CA GLU A 277 -29.98 -18.07 -17.07
C GLU A 277 -29.43 -19.30 -16.34
N GLN A 278 -30.29 -20.25 -15.94
CA GLN A 278 -29.85 -21.52 -15.38
C GLN A 278 -28.99 -22.32 -16.35
N LYS A 279 -29.38 -22.39 -17.64
CA LYS A 279 -28.58 -23.07 -18.66
C LYS A 279 -27.24 -22.39 -18.88
N LEU A 280 -27.20 -21.06 -18.95
CA LEU A 280 -25.96 -20.30 -19.04
C LEU A 280 -25.09 -20.49 -17.78
N GLY A 281 -25.70 -20.58 -16.59
CA GLY A 281 -24.98 -20.87 -15.35
C GLY A 281 -24.28 -22.24 -15.40
N LEU A 282 -24.92 -23.26 -15.97
CA LEU A 282 -24.27 -24.56 -16.19
C LEU A 282 -23.06 -24.45 -17.12
N GLN A 283 -23.17 -23.65 -18.18
CA GLN A 283 -22.08 -23.39 -19.12
C GLN A 283 -20.95 -22.57 -18.47
N GLU A 284 -21.28 -21.57 -17.65
CA GLU A 284 -20.31 -20.77 -16.90
C GLU A 284 -19.48 -21.64 -15.96
N MET A 285 -20.09 -22.64 -15.30
CA MET A 285 -19.35 -23.58 -14.45
C MET A 285 -18.35 -24.42 -15.25
N LYS A 286 -18.68 -24.81 -16.49
CA LYS A 286 -17.76 -25.50 -17.39
C LYS A 286 -16.64 -24.57 -17.85
N LEU A 287 -16.98 -23.36 -18.30
CA LEU A 287 -16.00 -22.36 -18.72
C LEU A 287 -15.01 -22.04 -17.59
N ARG A 288 -15.50 -21.88 -16.35
CA ARG A 288 -14.66 -21.67 -15.17
C ARG A 288 -13.70 -22.84 -14.95
N ARG A 289 -14.14 -24.07 -15.14
CA ARG A 289 -13.27 -25.26 -15.06
C ARG A 289 -12.18 -25.21 -16.13
N VAL A 290 -12.52 -24.88 -17.37
CA VAL A 290 -11.57 -24.75 -18.50
C VAL A 290 -10.54 -23.66 -18.21
N VAL A 291 -10.97 -22.49 -17.73
CA VAL A 291 -10.09 -21.38 -17.31
C VAL A 291 -9.11 -21.85 -16.23
N ASN A 292 -9.60 -22.49 -15.18
CA ASN A 292 -8.74 -23.00 -14.11
C ASN A 292 -7.75 -24.06 -14.60
N LEU A 293 -8.12 -24.87 -15.60
CA LEU A 293 -7.21 -25.84 -16.19
C LEU A 293 -6.12 -25.14 -17.01
N ASN A 294 -6.46 -24.12 -17.82
CA ASN A 294 -5.45 -23.34 -18.55
C ASN A 294 -4.48 -22.61 -17.59
N THR A 295 -4.96 -22.07 -16.47
CA THR A 295 -4.09 -21.43 -15.48
C THR A 295 -3.12 -22.43 -14.83
N THR A 296 -3.59 -23.63 -14.48
CA THR A 296 -2.70 -24.70 -13.99
C THR A 296 -1.70 -25.14 -15.06
N PHE A 297 -2.13 -25.26 -16.31
CA PHE A 297 -1.27 -25.64 -17.43
C PHE A 297 -0.16 -24.61 -17.67
N ARG A 298 -0.49 -23.31 -17.64
CA ARG A 298 0.50 -22.21 -17.70
C ARG A 298 1.49 -22.26 -16.54
N ALA A 299 1.03 -22.56 -15.34
CA ALA A 299 1.91 -22.73 -14.18
C ALA A 299 2.88 -23.90 -14.38
N ASP A 300 2.43 -25.01 -14.96
CA ASP A 300 3.30 -26.16 -15.25
C ASP A 300 4.28 -25.89 -16.40
N ILE A 301 3.88 -25.13 -17.43
CA ILE A 301 4.81 -24.63 -18.46
C ILE A 301 5.89 -23.75 -17.83
N ALA A 302 5.51 -22.82 -16.94
CA ALA A 302 6.45 -21.95 -16.24
C ALA A 302 7.44 -22.76 -15.37
N LYS A 303 6.97 -23.78 -14.65
CA LYS A 303 7.83 -24.70 -13.88
C LYS A 303 8.80 -25.46 -14.79
N LYS A 304 8.33 -25.97 -15.93
CA LYS A 304 9.20 -26.63 -16.92
C LYS A 304 10.25 -25.69 -17.49
N LYS A 305 9.88 -24.44 -17.76
CA LYS A 305 10.80 -23.39 -18.23
C LYS A 305 11.87 -23.10 -17.18
N ALA A 306 11.48 -22.89 -15.93
CA ALA A 306 12.41 -22.69 -14.81
C ALA A 306 13.36 -23.88 -14.65
N ALA A 307 12.85 -25.11 -14.68
CA ALA A 307 13.67 -26.32 -14.59
C ALA A 307 14.70 -26.45 -15.73
N LYS A 308 14.33 -26.09 -16.97
CA LYS A 308 15.31 -26.05 -18.09
C LYS A 308 16.35 -24.95 -17.89
N VAL A 309 15.92 -23.75 -17.48
CA VAL A 309 16.84 -22.64 -17.18
C VAL A 309 17.81 -23.02 -16.06
N ASP A 310 17.39 -23.77 -15.05
CA ASP A 310 18.27 -24.26 -13.98
C ASP A 310 19.27 -25.33 -14.46
N GLN A 311 18.88 -26.18 -15.42
CA GLN A 311 19.81 -27.10 -16.07
C GLN A 311 20.89 -26.34 -16.85
N VAL A 312 20.47 -25.34 -17.64
CA VAL A 312 21.36 -24.45 -18.38
C VAL A 312 22.27 -23.66 -17.44
N ARG A 313 21.72 -23.12 -16.35
CA ARG A 313 22.47 -22.47 -15.27
C ARG A 313 23.57 -23.38 -14.73
N THR A 314 23.24 -24.64 -14.45
CA THR A 314 24.21 -25.61 -13.94
C THR A 314 25.34 -25.85 -14.94
N ALA A 315 25.02 -26.03 -16.22
CA ALA A 315 26.02 -26.22 -17.28
C ALA A 315 26.88 -24.96 -17.51
N ALA A 316 26.26 -23.78 -17.59
CA ALA A 316 26.95 -22.50 -17.69
C ALA A 316 27.90 -22.25 -16.51
N LEU A 317 27.46 -22.57 -15.28
CA LEU A 317 28.30 -22.42 -14.09
C LEU A 317 29.48 -23.39 -14.08
N LYS A 318 29.34 -24.61 -14.60
CA LYS A 318 30.49 -25.51 -14.76
C LYS A 318 31.56 -24.84 -15.63
N ILE A 319 31.18 -24.24 -16.76
CA ILE A 319 32.09 -23.54 -17.67
C ILE A 319 32.74 -22.34 -16.96
N ILE A 320 31.95 -21.47 -16.32
CA ILE A 320 32.48 -20.30 -15.61
C ILE A 320 33.44 -20.71 -14.49
N ARG A 321 33.14 -21.78 -13.75
CA ARG A 321 34.00 -22.31 -12.67
C ARG A 321 35.37 -22.76 -13.17
N LEU A 322 35.52 -23.20 -14.42
CA LEU A 322 36.84 -23.54 -14.99
C LEU A 322 37.77 -22.31 -15.10
N PHE A 323 37.20 -21.11 -15.20
CA PHE A 323 37.98 -19.88 -15.19
C PHE A 323 38.34 -19.38 -13.78
N ARG A 324 37.81 -20.00 -12.72
CA ARG A 324 37.89 -19.50 -11.34
C ARG A 324 39.24 -19.76 -10.67
N GLU A 325 40.02 -20.76 -11.10
CA GLU A 325 41.30 -21.08 -10.46
C GLU A 325 42.24 -19.85 -10.45
N GLY A 326 42.51 -19.34 -9.25
CA GLY A 326 43.41 -18.20 -9.02
C GLY A 326 42.84 -16.80 -9.31
N ARG A 327 41.55 -16.67 -9.64
CA ARG A 327 40.90 -15.38 -9.96
C ARG A 327 39.86 -14.96 -8.93
N SER A 328 39.77 -13.66 -8.66
CA SER A 328 38.70 -13.07 -7.86
C SER A 328 37.37 -13.05 -8.65
N LEU A 329 36.25 -12.81 -7.95
CA LEU A 329 34.95 -12.64 -8.62
C LEU A 329 34.93 -11.38 -9.50
N GLU A 330 35.69 -10.36 -9.13
CA GLU A 330 35.95 -9.17 -9.94
C GLU A 330 36.67 -9.50 -11.25
N ASP A 331 37.71 -10.32 -11.18
CA ASP A 331 38.45 -10.74 -12.38
C ASP A 331 37.57 -11.58 -13.31
N LEU A 332 36.72 -12.44 -12.73
CA LEU A 332 35.73 -13.21 -13.47
C LEU A 332 34.67 -12.32 -14.14
N PHE A 333 34.21 -11.27 -13.46
CA PHE A 333 33.30 -10.28 -14.04
C PHE A 333 33.96 -9.56 -15.23
N GLY A 334 35.25 -9.22 -15.12
CA GLY A 334 36.02 -8.59 -16.19
C GLY A 334 36.15 -9.44 -17.47
N LEU A 335 36.07 -10.77 -17.37
CA LEU A 335 36.13 -11.66 -18.54
C LEU A 335 34.93 -11.51 -19.50
N PHE A 336 33.83 -10.95 -19.00
CA PHE A 336 32.63 -10.67 -19.79
C PHE A 336 32.67 -9.28 -20.46
N GLU A 337 33.82 -8.60 -20.43
CA GLU A 337 34.06 -7.30 -21.08
C GLU A 337 32.94 -6.27 -20.77
N PRO A 338 32.64 -5.98 -19.49
CA PRO A 338 31.52 -5.11 -19.11
C PRO A 338 31.60 -3.73 -19.80
N GLY A 339 30.45 -3.17 -20.14
CA GLY A 339 30.35 -1.88 -20.83
C GLY A 339 30.52 -0.69 -19.91
N ASP A 340 30.24 0.50 -20.44
CA ASP A 340 30.20 1.73 -19.63
C ASP A 340 29.22 1.54 -18.46
N GLY A 341 29.73 1.60 -17.23
CA GLY A 341 28.94 1.47 -16.00
C GLY A 341 28.90 0.08 -15.35
N ASP A 342 29.85 -0.82 -15.64
CA ASP A 342 29.92 -2.17 -15.04
C ASP A 342 28.66 -3.02 -15.30
N LEU A 343 28.20 -3.01 -16.56
CA LEU A 343 27.03 -3.77 -17.01
C LEU A 343 27.42 -4.78 -18.10
N ILE A 344 26.93 -6.01 -17.97
CA ILE A 344 27.04 -7.05 -19.02
C ILE A 344 25.71 -7.10 -19.77
N ASP A 345 25.74 -6.82 -21.07
CA ASP A 345 24.60 -7.00 -21.97
C ASP A 345 24.51 -8.44 -22.49
N GLU A 346 23.39 -8.78 -23.14
CA GLU A 346 23.13 -10.13 -23.66
C GLU A 346 24.19 -10.56 -24.68
N SER A 347 24.62 -9.65 -25.56
CA SER A 347 25.61 -9.94 -26.60
C SER A 347 26.95 -10.31 -25.98
N LYS A 348 27.42 -9.54 -24.99
CA LYS A 348 28.65 -9.82 -24.24
C LYS A 348 28.58 -11.15 -23.51
N PHE A 349 27.46 -11.42 -22.84
CA PHE A 349 27.23 -12.70 -22.18
C PHE A 349 27.36 -13.88 -23.15
N LEU A 350 26.72 -13.81 -24.32
CA LEU A 350 26.80 -14.86 -25.33
C LEU A 350 28.21 -15.00 -25.92
N THR A 351 28.88 -13.88 -26.24
CA THR A 351 30.23 -13.90 -26.81
C THR A 351 31.27 -14.54 -25.87
N PHE A 352 31.08 -14.43 -24.56
CA PHE A 352 31.93 -15.14 -23.59
C PHE A 352 31.81 -16.66 -23.77
N PHE A 353 30.58 -17.19 -23.85
CA PHE A 353 30.40 -18.65 -24.01
C PHE A 353 30.86 -19.15 -25.39
N GLU A 354 30.71 -18.36 -26.44
CA GLU A 354 31.28 -18.65 -27.76
C GLU A 354 32.81 -18.74 -27.73
N LYS A 355 33.47 -17.77 -27.07
CA LYS A 355 34.94 -17.72 -26.96
C LYS A 355 35.51 -18.59 -25.84
N SER A 356 34.67 -19.16 -24.98
CA SER A 356 35.14 -19.86 -23.78
C SER A 356 36.12 -21.00 -24.06
N ASP A 357 35.98 -21.77 -25.15
CA ASP A 357 36.92 -22.86 -25.45
C ASP A 357 38.31 -22.38 -25.87
N THR A 358 38.37 -21.30 -26.65
CA THR A 358 39.64 -20.72 -27.07
C THR A 358 40.33 -20.06 -25.88
N MET A 359 39.56 -19.41 -25.00
CA MET A 359 40.05 -18.85 -23.75
C MET A 359 40.57 -19.93 -22.78
N LEU A 360 39.86 -21.05 -22.59
CA LEU A 360 40.31 -22.16 -21.74
C LEU A 360 41.62 -22.78 -22.25
N LYS A 361 41.70 -23.05 -23.56
CA LYS A 361 42.92 -23.57 -24.19
C LYS A 361 44.11 -22.63 -24.03
N ALA A 362 43.90 -21.32 -24.10
CA ALA A 362 44.96 -20.33 -23.91
C ALA A 362 45.53 -20.33 -22.48
N ILE A 363 44.72 -20.75 -21.49
CA ILE A 363 45.12 -20.85 -20.08
C ILE A 363 45.61 -22.28 -19.73
N GLY A 364 45.64 -23.20 -20.71
CA GLY A 364 46.10 -24.57 -20.52
C GLY A 364 45.08 -25.49 -19.82
N VAL A 365 43.81 -25.08 -19.75
CA VAL A 365 42.71 -25.88 -19.22
C VAL A 365 41.96 -26.53 -20.38
N GLU A 366 41.72 -27.84 -20.30
CA GLU A 366 40.95 -28.54 -21.32
C GLU A 366 39.47 -28.11 -21.28
N PRO A 367 38.85 -27.81 -22.43
CA PRO A 367 37.44 -27.49 -22.48
C PRO A 367 36.59 -28.70 -22.06
N PRO A 368 35.38 -28.46 -21.51
CA PRO A 368 34.49 -29.54 -21.11
C PRO A 368 34.12 -30.39 -22.33
N THR A 369 34.10 -31.72 -22.15
CA THR A 369 33.67 -32.69 -23.17
C THR A 369 32.15 -32.75 -23.33
N GLU A 370 31.39 -32.17 -22.39
CA GLU A 370 29.93 -32.07 -22.45
C GLU A 370 29.50 -31.01 -23.49
N GLU A 371 28.35 -31.25 -24.14
CA GLU A 371 27.78 -30.32 -25.11
C GLU A 371 27.40 -29.00 -24.40
N LYS A 372 27.84 -27.87 -24.97
CA LYS A 372 27.57 -26.55 -24.40
C LYS A 372 26.09 -26.20 -24.58
N PRO A 373 25.50 -25.45 -23.63
CA PRO A 373 24.16 -24.90 -23.84
C PRO A 373 24.11 -24.06 -25.11
N SER A 374 22.98 -24.11 -25.81
CA SER A 374 22.80 -23.34 -27.05
C SER A 374 22.75 -21.83 -26.75
N ALA A 375 22.96 -21.00 -27.78
CA ALA A 375 22.84 -19.55 -27.64
C ALA A 375 21.45 -19.11 -27.13
N GLU A 376 20.38 -19.78 -27.58
CA GLU A 376 19.01 -19.52 -27.14
C GLU A 376 18.78 -19.87 -25.66
N GLU A 377 19.36 -20.99 -25.20
CA GLU A 377 19.31 -21.41 -23.81
C GLU A 377 20.07 -20.44 -22.90
N LEU A 378 21.24 -19.97 -23.33
CA LEU A 378 22.04 -18.98 -22.62
C LEU A 378 21.34 -17.61 -22.57
N ALA A 379 20.68 -17.19 -23.65
CA ALA A 379 19.85 -15.99 -23.66
C ALA A 379 18.69 -16.09 -22.66
N ALA A 380 18.03 -17.25 -22.56
CA ALA A 380 16.99 -17.49 -21.56
C ALA A 380 17.52 -17.46 -20.12
N LEU A 381 18.73 -18.00 -19.89
CA LEU A 381 19.42 -17.89 -18.60
C LEU A 381 19.75 -16.44 -18.26
N PHE A 382 20.28 -15.68 -19.21
CA PHE A 382 20.63 -14.26 -19.05
C PHE A 382 19.39 -13.44 -18.66
N ALA A 383 18.31 -13.58 -19.42
CA ALA A 383 17.04 -12.91 -19.14
C ALA A 383 16.47 -13.26 -17.76
N SER A 384 16.60 -14.53 -17.32
CA SER A 384 16.13 -14.96 -16.00
C SER A 384 16.99 -14.45 -14.84
N SER A 385 18.23 -14.02 -15.13
CA SER A 385 19.21 -13.56 -14.14
C SER A 385 19.29 -12.04 -14.03
N CYS A 386 18.63 -11.29 -14.93
CA CYS A 386 18.55 -9.84 -14.88
C CYS A 386 17.52 -9.38 -13.82
N PRO A 387 17.81 -8.30 -13.05
CA PRO A 387 16.82 -7.65 -12.18
C PRO A 387 15.57 -7.19 -12.93
N GLU A 388 14.42 -7.14 -12.24
CA GLU A 388 13.15 -6.68 -12.82
C GLU A 388 13.30 -5.29 -13.48
N GLY A 389 12.94 -5.21 -14.76
CA GLY A 389 13.01 -3.96 -15.54
C GLY A 389 14.38 -3.61 -16.12
N SER A 390 15.40 -4.45 -15.95
CA SER A 390 16.73 -4.26 -16.54
C SER A 390 17.02 -5.26 -17.66
N SER A 391 17.72 -4.81 -18.70
CA SER A 391 18.18 -5.63 -19.84
C SER A 391 19.68 -5.95 -19.75
N SER A 392 20.27 -5.82 -18.56
CA SER A 392 21.71 -5.96 -18.34
C SER A 392 21.98 -6.54 -16.96
N LEU A 393 23.01 -7.38 -16.86
CA LEU A 393 23.48 -7.90 -15.59
C LEU A 393 24.38 -6.86 -14.92
N THR A 394 23.98 -6.44 -13.73
CA THR A 394 24.86 -5.70 -12.81
C THR A 394 25.91 -6.64 -12.22
N LYS A 395 27.00 -6.06 -11.69
CA LYS A 395 28.01 -6.81 -10.95
C LYS A 395 27.41 -7.68 -9.83
N ASP A 396 26.46 -7.16 -9.06
CA ASP A 396 25.81 -7.90 -7.97
C ASP A 396 24.95 -9.07 -8.48
N SER A 397 24.23 -8.87 -9.59
CA SER A 397 23.45 -9.92 -10.25
C SER A 397 24.35 -11.02 -10.83
N PHE A 398 25.48 -10.63 -11.44
CA PHE A 398 26.49 -11.57 -11.93
C PHE A 398 27.14 -12.36 -10.78
N ILE A 399 27.54 -11.70 -9.70
CA ILE A 399 28.09 -12.37 -8.52
C ILE A 399 27.06 -13.34 -7.95
N SER A 400 25.79 -12.95 -7.87
CA SER A 400 24.72 -13.84 -7.40
C SER A 400 24.52 -15.06 -8.31
N LEU A 401 24.71 -14.90 -9.62
CA LEU A 401 24.65 -15.99 -10.60
C LEU A 401 25.83 -16.97 -10.42
N VAL A 402 27.05 -16.44 -10.23
CA VAL A 402 28.31 -17.22 -10.26
C VAL A 402 28.74 -17.75 -8.90
N ALA A 403 28.36 -17.07 -7.81
CA ALA A 403 28.73 -17.44 -6.45
C ALA A 403 28.19 -18.82 -6.09
N ALA A 404 29.06 -19.67 -5.57
CA ALA A 404 28.65 -20.96 -5.01
C ALA A 404 28.22 -20.74 -3.56
N TYR A 405 26.96 -21.05 -3.25
CA TYR A 405 26.46 -21.06 -1.88
C TYR A 405 26.48 -22.48 -1.31
N LEU A 406 26.89 -22.59 -0.05
CA LEU A 406 26.84 -23.82 0.73
C LEU A 406 25.89 -23.65 1.89
N GLN A 407 25.14 -24.69 2.22
CA GLN A 407 24.36 -24.77 3.43
C GLN A 407 25.05 -25.67 4.44
N VAL A 408 25.09 -25.21 5.69
CA VAL A 408 25.56 -26.00 6.83
C VAL A 408 24.53 -27.09 7.13
N VAL A 409 24.86 -28.35 6.90
CA VAL A 409 24.01 -29.51 7.24
C VAL A 409 24.35 -30.11 8.60
N LYS A 410 25.56 -29.85 9.10
CA LYS A 410 25.97 -30.26 10.43
C LYS A 410 26.81 -29.16 11.06
N LYS A 411 26.59 -28.90 12.35
CA LYS A 411 27.33 -27.89 13.11
C LYS A 411 28.84 -28.06 12.90
N THR A 412 29.52 -26.98 12.55
CA THR A 412 30.96 -26.94 12.31
C THR A 412 31.51 -25.57 12.71
N ASN A 413 32.83 -25.39 12.71
CA ASN A 413 33.46 -24.15 13.18
C ASN A 413 34.05 -23.39 11.98
N LEU A 414 33.96 -22.05 12.06
CA LEU A 414 34.63 -21.13 11.15
C LEU A 414 35.95 -20.70 11.79
N THR A 415 37.08 -20.85 11.10
CA THR A 415 38.41 -20.46 11.63
C THR A 415 39.06 -19.36 10.81
N GLU A 416 39.98 -18.60 11.39
CA GLU A 416 40.62 -17.48 10.67
C GLU A 416 41.52 -17.93 9.51
N GLY A 417 42.23 -19.05 9.68
CA GLY A 417 43.19 -19.57 8.71
C GLY A 417 42.88 -21.00 8.24
N VAL A 418 43.61 -21.43 7.22
CA VAL A 418 43.47 -22.75 6.56
C VAL A 418 43.77 -23.90 7.51
N SER A 419 44.61 -23.72 8.53
CA SER A 419 44.93 -24.81 9.46
C SER A 419 43.96 -24.85 10.63
N VAL A 420 43.22 -25.94 10.82
CA VAL A 420 42.30 -26.08 11.97
C VAL A 420 43.07 -26.10 13.30
N MET A 421 44.30 -26.63 13.33
CA MET A 421 45.08 -26.75 14.56
C MET A 421 45.77 -25.44 14.99
N LYS A 422 46.08 -24.56 14.03
CA LYS A 422 46.86 -23.33 14.28
C LYS A 422 46.03 -22.06 14.27
N SER A 423 44.78 -22.12 13.80
CA SER A 423 43.94 -20.93 13.62
C SER A 423 42.92 -20.81 14.74
N ALA A 424 42.65 -19.57 15.16
CA ALA A 424 41.56 -19.30 16.09
C ALA A 424 40.21 -19.60 15.44
N VAL A 425 39.26 -20.07 16.28
CA VAL A 425 37.86 -20.19 15.90
C VAL A 425 37.25 -18.80 15.92
N VAL A 426 36.77 -18.32 14.78
CA VAL A 426 36.02 -17.07 14.65
C VAL A 426 34.66 -17.23 15.34
N ARG A 427 33.93 -18.30 14.98
CA ARG A 427 32.66 -18.69 15.58
C ARG A 427 32.19 -20.08 15.15
N ASP A 428 31.12 -20.55 15.76
CA ASP A 428 30.38 -21.74 15.33
C ASP A 428 29.43 -21.40 14.16
N LEU A 429 29.34 -22.31 13.20
CA LEU A 429 28.37 -22.33 12.11
C LEU A 429 27.21 -23.28 12.46
N VAL A 430 25.98 -22.79 12.33
CA VAL A 430 24.78 -23.52 12.77
C VAL A 430 24.10 -24.21 11.59
N VAL A 431 23.45 -25.35 11.83
CA VAL A 431 22.68 -26.06 10.80
C VAL A 431 21.62 -25.13 10.18
N GLY A 432 21.55 -25.14 8.85
CA GLY A 432 20.66 -24.30 8.06
C GLY A 432 21.29 -23.01 7.57
N GLU A 433 22.44 -22.60 8.11
CA GLU A 433 23.13 -21.37 7.75
C GLU A 433 23.72 -21.41 6.32
N LEU A 434 23.62 -20.29 5.60
CA LEU A 434 24.12 -20.13 4.23
C LEU A 434 25.48 -19.43 4.20
N LEU A 435 26.39 -20.00 3.42
CA LEU A 435 27.78 -19.58 3.27
C LEU A 435 28.07 -19.32 1.79
N GLU A 436 28.59 -18.15 1.47
CA GLU A 436 29.11 -17.79 0.15
C GLU A 436 30.56 -18.26 0.04
N VAL A 437 30.89 -19.10 -0.94
CA VAL A 437 32.26 -19.58 -1.16
C VAL A 437 33.07 -18.47 -1.80
N ILE A 438 34.10 -18.00 -1.10
CA ILE A 438 35.07 -17.02 -1.60
C ILE A 438 36.20 -17.75 -2.35
N ASP A 439 36.82 -18.75 -1.71
CA ASP A 439 38.03 -19.41 -2.20
C ASP A 439 38.12 -20.90 -1.76
N GLY A 440 38.89 -21.71 -2.49
CA GLY A 440 39.04 -23.16 -2.31
C GLY A 440 38.14 -24.01 -3.24
N PRO A 441 38.23 -25.35 -3.20
CA PRO A 441 38.74 -26.18 -2.11
C PRO A 441 40.27 -26.23 -1.99
N THR A 442 40.77 -25.99 -0.77
CA THR A 442 42.18 -26.16 -0.40
C THR A 442 42.31 -27.39 0.49
N PHE A 443 43.20 -28.32 0.12
CA PHE A 443 43.45 -29.52 0.91
C PHE A 443 44.38 -29.19 2.09
N GLU A 444 43.92 -29.44 3.32
CA GLU A 444 44.74 -29.32 4.52
C GLU A 444 45.43 -30.66 4.81
N GLU A 445 46.74 -30.75 4.55
CA GLU A 445 47.52 -31.99 4.66
C GLU A 445 47.51 -32.62 6.06
N GLN A 446 47.49 -31.81 7.12
CA GLN A 446 47.62 -32.29 8.50
C GLN A 446 46.43 -33.14 8.96
N ILE A 447 45.22 -32.72 8.60
CA ILE A 447 43.98 -33.41 8.98
C ILE A 447 43.31 -34.11 7.80
N LYS A 448 43.90 -33.99 6.60
CA LYS A 448 43.44 -34.61 5.36
C LYS A 448 41.98 -34.27 5.02
N VAL A 449 41.63 -32.98 5.06
CA VAL A 449 40.28 -32.50 4.70
C VAL A 449 40.35 -31.35 3.70
N ASN A 450 39.28 -31.19 2.92
CA ASN A 450 39.10 -30.01 2.05
C ASN A 450 38.45 -28.88 2.84
N ARG A 451 39.07 -27.70 2.77
CA ARG A 451 38.57 -26.48 3.40
C ARG A 451 38.28 -25.42 2.36
N LEU A 452 37.29 -24.59 2.67
CA LEU A 452 36.86 -23.48 1.83
C LEU A 452 36.91 -22.21 2.65
N LYS A 453 37.40 -21.13 2.03
CA LYS A 453 37.21 -19.79 2.55
C LYS A 453 35.80 -19.35 2.18
N VAL A 454 35.00 -19.01 3.19
CA VAL A 454 33.59 -18.68 3.05
C VAL A 454 33.26 -17.39 3.77
N LYS A 455 32.23 -16.70 3.29
CA LYS A 455 31.57 -15.58 3.96
C LYS A 455 30.18 -16.03 4.39
N ALA A 456 29.86 -15.91 5.67
CA ALA A 456 28.53 -16.24 6.14
C ALA A 456 27.52 -15.14 5.79
N LYS A 457 26.34 -15.53 5.27
CA LYS A 457 25.27 -14.59 4.93
C LYS A 457 24.56 -14.00 6.15
N SER A 458 24.59 -14.69 7.28
CA SER A 458 23.89 -14.31 8.52
C SER A 458 24.48 -13.06 9.17
N ASP A 459 25.81 -12.95 9.21
CA ASP A 459 26.54 -11.91 9.94
C ASP A 459 27.71 -11.31 9.16
N GLY A 460 27.98 -11.81 7.94
CA GLY A 460 29.08 -11.33 7.10
C GLY A 460 30.47 -11.85 7.50
N ALA A 461 30.58 -12.73 8.51
CA ALA A 461 31.86 -13.23 8.99
C ALA A 461 32.60 -14.03 7.91
N ILE A 462 33.89 -13.74 7.71
CA ILE A 462 34.75 -14.42 6.73
C ILE A 462 35.72 -15.35 7.46
N GLY A 463 35.85 -16.58 6.99
CA GLY A 463 36.83 -17.54 7.51
C GLY A 463 36.86 -18.84 6.73
N TRP A 464 37.54 -19.84 7.27
CA TRP A 464 37.69 -21.17 6.68
C TRP A 464 36.74 -22.16 7.33
N ALA A 465 36.02 -22.93 6.50
CA ALA A 465 35.10 -23.97 6.93
C ALA A 465 35.45 -25.31 6.27
N THR A 466 35.23 -26.41 6.99
CA THR A 466 35.52 -27.77 6.50
C THR A 466 34.31 -28.33 5.77
N MET A 467 34.48 -28.78 4.52
CA MET A 467 33.39 -29.34 3.71
C MET A 467 32.94 -30.72 4.23
N ALA A 468 33.90 -31.63 4.38
CA ALA A 468 33.70 -32.97 4.89
C ALA A 468 34.87 -33.36 5.79
N GLY A 469 34.58 -33.98 6.93
CA GLY A 469 35.60 -34.49 7.84
C GLY A 469 36.30 -35.73 7.28
N ASN A 470 37.47 -36.04 7.83
CA ASN A 470 38.29 -37.20 7.45
C ASN A 470 37.57 -38.56 7.58
N ALA A 471 36.57 -38.68 8.47
CA ALA A 471 35.72 -39.85 8.64
C ALA A 471 34.48 -39.86 7.73
N GLY A 472 34.42 -39.01 6.70
CA GLY A 472 33.32 -38.95 5.73
C GLY A 472 32.07 -38.19 6.18
N THR A 473 32.09 -37.56 7.35
CA THR A 473 30.97 -36.71 7.80
C THR A 473 30.92 -35.42 6.98
N VAL A 474 29.81 -35.18 6.27
CA VAL A 474 29.59 -33.94 5.49
C VAL A 474 29.03 -32.84 6.40
N PHE A 475 29.69 -31.69 6.42
CA PHE A 475 29.27 -30.52 7.19
C PHE A 475 28.61 -29.45 6.32
N LEU A 476 29.06 -29.32 5.06
CA LEU A 476 28.56 -28.36 4.09
C LEU A 476 28.05 -29.08 2.83
N LYS A 477 26.91 -28.67 2.31
CA LYS A 477 26.39 -29.13 1.01
C LYS A 477 26.14 -27.95 0.10
N GLU A 478 26.29 -28.13 -1.21
CA GLU A 478 25.86 -27.14 -2.20
C GLU A 478 24.39 -26.78 -1.99
N HIS A 479 24.13 -25.48 -1.86
CA HIS A 479 22.79 -24.91 -1.84
C HIS A 479 22.41 -24.59 -3.28
N LYS A 480 21.38 -25.27 -3.79
CA LYS A 480 20.76 -24.94 -5.07
C LYS A 480 19.73 -23.84 -4.80
N HIS A 481 19.77 -22.78 -5.63
CA HIS A 481 18.81 -21.68 -5.59
C HIS A 481 17.38 -22.15 -5.79
#